data_AF-A0A143C7A3-F1
#
_entry.id   AF-A0A143C7A3-F1
#
_cell.length_a   1.000
_cell.length_b   1.000
_cell.length_c   1.000
_cell.angle_alpha   90.00
_cell.angle_beta   90.00
_cell.angle_gamma   90.00
#
_symmetry.space_group_name_H-M   'P 1'
#
loop_
_entity.id
_entity.type
_entity.pdbx_description
1 polymer ?
#
loop_
_entity_poly.entity_id
_entity_poly.type
_entity_poly.pdbx_seq_one_letter_code
_entity_poly.pdbx_strand_id
1 'polypeptide(L)'
;MVIPILTGSVTITHPDGVDTGTSVQAHVQPETGGKPADGQVDSSPTYRVFLPAGTDVRFNDRIRWDGLLLQVLEQPARWPSPFGGAHHVEAIGTVMPEVIVDVLRGSVENEFGDLIPDTTPVLANVPVWLTEQSQTTFVPADQRTTVIRKLIGLVPPDTDVRERDRLRLEDGVTYLVEAVTRPHSPVERADLRLDLRLVEPGLNTP
;
A
#
# COMPACT_ATOMS: atom_id res chain seq x y z
N MET A 1 21.33 -17.97 15.11
CA MET A 1 20.10 -18.24 14.35
C MET A 1 20.41 -17.84 12.91
N VAL A 2 20.44 -18.80 11.97
CA VAL A 2 20.75 -18.51 10.56
C VAL A 2 19.46 -18.06 9.91
N ILE A 3 19.41 -16.82 9.41
CA ILE A 3 18.27 -16.33 8.63
C ILE A 3 18.37 -16.99 7.25
N PRO A 4 17.35 -17.74 6.78
CA PRO A 4 17.40 -18.38 5.48
C PRO A 4 17.43 -17.31 4.38
N ILE A 5 18.40 -17.41 3.48
CA ILE A 5 18.43 -16.64 2.25
C ILE A 5 17.56 -17.38 1.24
N LEU A 6 16.44 -16.79 0.86
CA LEU A 6 15.53 -17.39 -0.11
C LEU A 6 15.85 -16.82 -1.49
N THR A 7 16.10 -17.69 -2.46
CA THR A 7 16.43 -17.30 -3.83
C THR A 7 15.20 -17.52 -4.71
N GLY A 8 14.87 -16.54 -5.56
CA GLY A 8 13.74 -16.66 -6.46
C GLY A 8 13.70 -15.57 -7.52
N SER A 9 12.75 -15.70 -8.44
CA SER A 9 12.44 -14.62 -9.38
C SER A 9 11.56 -13.58 -8.70
N VAL A 10 11.88 -12.31 -8.89
CA VAL A 10 11.02 -11.20 -8.48
C VAL A 10 10.55 -10.46 -9.70
N THR A 11 9.37 -9.85 -9.63
CA THR A 11 8.85 -8.97 -10.68
C THR A 11 8.72 -7.56 -10.12
N ILE A 12 9.39 -6.60 -10.76
CA ILE A 12 9.37 -5.20 -10.36
C ILE A 12 8.36 -4.45 -11.21
N THR A 13 7.50 -3.68 -10.54
CA THR A 13 6.53 -2.78 -11.19
C THR A 13 6.72 -1.38 -10.63
N HIS A 14 6.89 -0.42 -11.52
CA HIS A 14 6.94 1.00 -11.16
C HIS A 14 5.50 1.55 -11.05
N PRO A 15 5.20 2.39 -10.06
CA PRO A 15 3.85 2.93 -9.82
C PRO A 15 3.37 3.86 -10.94
N ASP A 16 4.28 4.41 -11.74
CA ASP A 16 3.97 5.22 -12.92
C ASP A 16 3.46 4.40 -14.12
N GLY A 17 3.49 3.07 -14.03
CA GLY A 17 3.03 2.15 -15.06
C GLY A 17 3.91 2.12 -16.32
N VAL A 18 5.09 2.77 -16.30
CA VAL A 18 5.94 2.93 -17.50
C VAL A 18 6.71 1.66 -17.84
N ASP A 19 7.01 0.83 -16.85
CA ASP A 19 7.78 -0.41 -17.04
C ASP A 19 7.11 -1.57 -16.30
N THR A 20 6.24 -2.27 -17.01
CA THR A 20 5.50 -3.42 -16.46
C THR A 20 6.36 -4.68 -16.47
N GLY A 21 7.00 -4.96 -15.33
CA GLY A 21 7.35 -6.32 -14.95
C GLY A 21 8.70 -6.81 -15.42
N THR A 22 9.77 -6.12 -15.02
CA THR A 22 11.11 -6.69 -15.16
C THR A 22 11.25 -7.84 -14.18
N SER A 23 11.41 -9.06 -14.69
CA SER A 23 11.68 -10.23 -13.85
C SER A 23 13.18 -10.47 -13.74
N VAL A 24 13.68 -10.49 -12.50
CA VAL A 24 15.10 -10.74 -12.21
C VAL A 24 15.23 -11.78 -11.10
N GLN A 25 16.33 -12.52 -11.14
CA GLN A 25 16.70 -13.37 -10.01
C GLN A 25 17.15 -12.49 -8.85
N ALA A 26 16.63 -12.77 -7.66
CA ALA A 26 16.96 -12.04 -6.45
C ALA A 26 17.19 -12.98 -5.28
N HIS A 27 17.88 -12.47 -4.27
CA HIS A 27 17.89 -13.05 -2.93
C HIS A 27 17.01 -12.21 -2.02
N VAL A 28 16.09 -12.85 -1.30
CA VAL A 28 15.16 -12.18 -0.40
C VAL A 28 15.33 -12.74 1.01
N GLN A 29 15.41 -11.84 1.99
CA GLN A 29 15.64 -12.18 3.39
C GLN A 29 14.65 -11.41 4.26
N PRO A 30 13.96 -12.04 5.23
CA PRO A 30 13.20 -11.31 6.22
C PRO A 30 14.17 -10.45 7.06
N GLU A 31 13.85 -9.18 7.21
CA GLU A 31 14.64 -8.28 8.05
C GLU A 31 14.16 -8.40 9.49
N THR A 32 15.00 -9.01 10.33
CA THR A 32 14.70 -9.13 11.76
C THR A 32 15.28 -7.92 12.48
N GLY A 33 14.44 -6.90 12.69
CA GLY A 33 14.78 -5.74 13.53
C GLY A 33 15.03 -4.45 12.76
N GLY A 34 13.96 -3.87 12.20
CA GLY A 34 13.92 -2.44 11.93
C GLY A 34 13.49 -1.71 13.20
N LYS A 35 14.25 -0.69 13.63
CA LYS A 35 13.75 0.25 14.63
C LYS A 35 12.69 1.10 13.91
N PRO A 36 11.43 1.13 14.34
CA PRO A 36 10.48 2.09 13.79
C PRO A 36 11.08 3.50 13.91
N ALA A 37 10.95 4.31 12.87
CA ALA A 37 11.18 5.74 12.99
C ALA A 37 10.32 6.28 14.15
N ASP A 38 10.86 7.24 14.91
CA ASP A 38 10.23 7.73 16.14
C ASP A 38 8.72 7.97 15.97
N GLY A 39 7.91 7.19 16.69
CA GLY A 39 6.45 7.33 16.77
C GLY A 39 5.60 6.51 15.80
N GLN A 40 6.17 5.76 14.85
CA GLN A 40 5.39 4.99 13.86
C GLN A 40 5.66 3.49 14.00
N VAL A 41 4.73 2.75 14.61
CA VAL A 41 4.83 1.27 14.67
C VAL A 41 4.15 0.70 13.44
N ASP A 42 4.92 0.50 12.38
CA ASP A 42 4.51 -0.37 11.27
C ASP A 42 4.90 -1.80 11.66
N SER A 43 3.92 -2.62 12.04
CA SER A 43 4.13 -4.02 12.44
C SER A 43 4.23 -4.97 11.25
N SER A 44 4.21 -4.45 10.03
CA SER A 44 4.29 -5.23 8.82
C SER A 44 5.69 -5.83 8.68
N PRO A 45 5.81 -7.13 8.32
CA PRO A 45 7.11 -7.75 8.14
C PRO A 45 7.88 -7.06 7.00
N THR A 46 9.13 -6.67 7.28
CA THR A 46 10.04 -6.10 6.29
C THR A 46 10.97 -7.16 5.72
N TYR A 47 11.37 -6.96 4.47
CA TYR A 47 12.22 -7.85 3.69
C TYR A 47 13.32 -7.05 3.01
N ARG A 48 14.52 -7.60 3.02
CA ARG A 48 15.67 -7.10 2.28
C ARG A 48 15.80 -7.90 0.99
N VAL A 49 15.82 -7.19 -0.14
CA VAL A 49 15.85 -7.76 -1.49
C VAL A 49 17.16 -7.37 -2.17
N PHE A 50 17.98 -8.38 -2.49
CA PHE A 50 19.24 -8.24 -3.20
C PHE A 50 19.02 -8.55 -4.68
N LEU A 51 19.18 -7.53 -5.51
CA LEU A 51 18.93 -7.55 -6.95
C LEU A 51 20.26 -7.48 -7.73
N PRO A 52 20.31 -8.00 -8.97
CA PRO A 52 21.49 -7.87 -9.82
C PRO A 52 21.89 -6.41 -10.01
N ALA A 53 23.19 -6.17 -10.16
CA ALA A 53 23.71 -4.85 -10.47
C ALA A 53 23.04 -4.28 -11.73
N GLY A 54 22.67 -3.01 -11.69
CA GLY A 54 22.02 -2.32 -12.80
C GLY A 54 20.50 -2.54 -12.91
N THR A 55 19.91 -3.38 -12.04
CA THR A 55 18.45 -3.46 -11.92
C THR A 55 17.87 -2.06 -11.65
N ASP A 56 16.86 -1.69 -12.42
CA ASP A 56 16.08 -0.48 -12.17
C ASP A 56 15.05 -0.80 -11.08
N VAL A 57 15.37 -0.38 -9.87
CA VAL A 57 14.45 -0.40 -8.73
C VAL A 57 14.57 0.96 -8.04
N ARG A 58 13.44 1.47 -7.58
CA ARG A 58 13.25 2.82 -7.05
C ARG A 58 12.43 2.78 -5.78
N PHE A 59 12.47 3.88 -5.03
CA PHE A 59 11.56 4.10 -3.93
C PHE A 59 10.10 3.97 -4.42
N ASN A 60 9.21 3.41 -3.60
CA ASN A 60 7.81 3.11 -3.93
C ASN A 60 7.56 2.06 -5.02
N ASP A 61 8.58 1.47 -5.63
CA ASP A 61 8.36 0.33 -6.53
C ASP A 61 7.68 -0.83 -5.80
N ARG A 62 7.02 -1.67 -6.60
CA ARG A 62 6.38 -2.89 -6.15
C ARG A 62 7.21 -4.09 -6.58
N ILE A 63 7.53 -4.97 -5.65
CA ILE A 63 8.26 -6.21 -5.91
C ILE A 63 7.33 -7.38 -5.60
N ARG A 64 6.92 -8.13 -6.63
CA ARG A 64 6.21 -9.41 -6.46
C ARG A 64 7.22 -10.54 -6.31
N TRP A 65 7.11 -11.30 -5.22
CA TRP A 65 7.99 -12.42 -4.91
C TRP A 65 7.24 -13.48 -4.09
N ASP A 66 7.22 -14.72 -4.57
CA ASP A 66 6.62 -15.87 -3.86
C ASP A 66 5.19 -15.63 -3.33
N GLY A 67 4.36 -14.98 -4.16
CA GLY A 67 2.98 -14.60 -3.80
C GLY A 67 2.87 -13.37 -2.89
N LEU A 68 3.97 -12.86 -2.35
CA LEU A 68 4.02 -11.60 -1.62
C LEU A 68 4.15 -10.42 -2.59
N LEU A 69 3.56 -9.30 -2.20
CA LEU A 69 3.80 -8.01 -2.80
C LEU A 69 4.50 -7.13 -1.78
N LEU A 70 5.67 -6.62 -2.15
CA LEU A 70 6.48 -5.74 -1.30
C LEU A 70 6.46 -4.31 -1.87
N GLN A 71 6.31 -3.30 -1.02
CA GLN A 71 6.59 -1.90 -1.38
C GLN A 71 7.98 -1.51 -0.91
N VAL A 72 8.79 -0.98 -1.82
CA VAL A 72 10.10 -0.42 -1.50
C VAL A 72 9.95 0.83 -0.63
N LEU A 73 10.50 0.78 0.58
CA LEU A 73 10.32 1.79 1.63
C LEU A 73 11.29 2.97 1.56
N GLU A 74 12.42 2.78 0.89
CA GLU A 74 13.49 3.76 0.82
C GLU A 74 14.21 3.71 -0.53
N GLN A 75 15.09 4.69 -0.79
CA GLN A 75 15.90 4.68 -2.01
C GLN A 75 16.82 3.45 -2.01
N PRO A 76 16.75 2.58 -3.04
CA PRO A 76 17.59 1.38 -3.07
C PRO A 76 19.08 1.70 -3.06
N ALA A 77 19.83 1.01 -2.19
CA ALA A 77 21.26 1.14 -2.08
C ALA A 77 21.96 0.41 -3.25
N ARG A 78 22.92 1.08 -3.90
CA ARG A 78 23.69 0.54 -5.02
C ARG A 78 25.12 0.28 -4.56
N TRP A 79 25.47 -0.98 -4.35
CA TRP A 79 26.75 -1.34 -3.75
C TRP A 79 27.85 -1.49 -4.81
N PRO A 80 28.99 -0.80 -4.69
CA PRO A 80 30.12 -0.99 -5.59
C PRO A 80 30.85 -2.31 -5.32
N SER A 81 31.43 -2.89 -6.38
CA SER A 81 32.34 -4.03 -6.28
C SER A 81 33.74 -3.56 -5.85
N PRO A 82 34.44 -4.32 -4.99
CA PRO A 82 35.83 -4.01 -4.61
C PRO A 82 36.80 -4.05 -5.81
N PHE A 83 36.39 -4.64 -6.93
CA PHE A 83 37.18 -4.72 -8.17
C PHE A 83 36.69 -3.74 -9.26
N GLY A 84 35.80 -2.80 -8.93
CA GLY A 84 35.19 -1.84 -9.86
C GLY A 84 33.84 -2.30 -10.42
N GLY A 85 32.96 -1.34 -10.73
CA GLY A 85 31.56 -1.59 -11.15
C GLY A 85 30.59 -1.74 -9.96
N ALA A 86 29.31 -2.01 -10.24
CA ALA A 86 28.31 -2.30 -9.21
C ALA A 86 28.26 -3.82 -8.94
N HIS A 87 28.16 -4.22 -7.67
CA HIS A 87 28.06 -5.62 -7.24
C HIS A 87 26.59 -6.08 -7.18
N HIS A 88 25.71 -5.27 -6.58
CA HIS A 88 24.27 -5.53 -6.48
C HIS A 88 23.50 -4.26 -6.10
N VAL A 89 22.18 -4.32 -6.22
CA VAL A 89 21.25 -3.33 -5.69
C VAL A 89 20.50 -3.95 -4.51
N GLU A 90 20.29 -3.18 -3.47
CA GLU A 90 19.62 -3.61 -2.25
C GLU A 90 18.41 -2.72 -1.99
N ALA A 91 17.24 -3.33 -1.81
CA ALA A 91 16.00 -2.64 -1.48
C ALA A 91 15.42 -3.21 -0.18
N ILE A 92 14.82 -2.34 0.64
CA ILE A 92 14.02 -2.74 1.80
C ILE A 92 12.56 -2.58 1.42
N GLY A 93 11.78 -3.65 1.56
CA GLY A 93 10.36 -3.67 1.26
C GLY A 93 9.50 -4.12 2.43
N THR A 94 8.30 -3.56 2.57
CA THR A 94 7.28 -4.05 3.50
C THR A 94 6.22 -4.84 2.75
N VAL A 95 5.65 -5.87 3.37
CA VAL A 95 4.51 -6.60 2.78
C VAL A 95 3.31 -5.67 2.68
N MET A 96 2.73 -5.60 1.48
CA MET A 96 1.48 -4.95 1.21
C MET A 96 0.42 -5.98 0.84
N PRO A 97 -0.68 -6.11 1.59
CA PRO A 97 -1.81 -6.90 1.13
C PRO A 97 -2.49 -6.16 -0.02
N GLU A 98 -2.48 -6.78 -1.20
CA GLU A 98 -3.30 -6.37 -2.35
C GLU A 98 -4.67 -7.00 -2.20
N VAL A 99 -5.71 -6.16 -2.22
CA VAL A 99 -7.10 -6.59 -2.21
C VAL A 99 -7.82 -6.02 -3.43
N ILE A 100 -8.81 -6.75 -3.91
CA ILE A 100 -9.66 -6.30 -5.00
C ILE A 100 -10.91 -5.67 -4.41
N VAL A 101 -11.24 -4.46 -4.86
CA VAL A 101 -12.44 -3.75 -4.43
C VAL A 101 -13.29 -3.28 -5.60
N ASP A 102 -14.57 -3.13 -5.31
CA ASP A 102 -15.52 -2.37 -6.11
C ASP A 102 -15.66 -0.95 -5.55
N VAL A 103 -15.64 0.05 -6.42
CA VAL A 103 -15.92 1.45 -6.06
C VAL A 103 -17.40 1.73 -6.30
N LEU A 104 -18.14 2.00 -5.23
CA LEU A 104 -19.55 2.38 -5.25
C LEU A 104 -19.69 3.89 -5.05
N ARG A 105 -20.55 4.54 -5.84
CA ARG A 105 -20.77 5.99 -5.79
C ARG A 105 -22.25 6.31 -5.91
N GLY A 106 -22.67 7.35 -5.20
CA GLY A 106 -24.02 7.89 -5.30
C GLY A 106 -25.06 7.16 -4.44
N SER A 107 -26.31 7.54 -4.66
CA SER A 107 -27.50 7.07 -3.98
C SER A 107 -28.62 6.87 -4.99
N VAL A 108 -29.49 5.90 -4.73
CA VAL A 108 -30.70 5.63 -5.50
C VAL A 108 -31.91 5.83 -4.60
N GLU A 109 -33.02 6.29 -5.17
CA GLU A 109 -34.29 6.41 -4.47
C GLU A 109 -34.94 5.03 -4.37
N ASN A 110 -35.35 4.62 -3.17
CA ASN A 110 -36.08 3.37 -2.97
C ASN A 110 -37.58 3.54 -3.29
N GLU A 111 -38.36 2.47 -3.15
CA GLU A 111 -39.82 2.50 -3.39
C GLU A 111 -40.61 3.42 -2.45
N PHE A 112 -39.98 3.89 -1.36
CA PHE A 112 -40.56 4.78 -0.36
C PHE A 112 -40.14 6.24 -0.54
N GLY A 113 -39.30 6.55 -1.54
CA GLY A 113 -38.78 7.89 -1.77
C GLY A 113 -37.53 8.25 -0.97
N ASP A 114 -36.96 7.31 -0.22
CA ASP A 114 -35.76 7.54 0.56
C ASP A 114 -34.51 7.32 -0.30
N LEU A 115 -33.52 8.21 -0.14
CA LEU A 115 -32.22 8.06 -0.76
C LEU A 115 -31.40 7.00 -0.01
N ILE A 116 -31.24 5.84 -0.62
CA ILE A 116 -30.38 4.77 -0.13
C ILE A 116 -29.05 4.74 -0.90
N PRO A 117 -27.96 4.27 -0.27
CA PRO A 117 -26.69 4.16 -0.97
C PRO A 117 -26.77 3.21 -2.16
N ASP A 118 -26.29 3.63 -3.34
CA ASP A 118 -26.27 2.77 -4.54
C ASP A 118 -25.32 1.58 -4.32
N THR A 119 -25.70 0.40 -4.78
CA THR A 119 -24.89 -0.82 -4.67
C THR A 119 -24.24 -1.21 -5.99
N THR A 120 -24.54 -0.46 -7.05
CA THR A 120 -23.96 -0.62 -8.39
C THR A 120 -22.53 -0.07 -8.40
N PRO A 121 -21.53 -0.88 -8.77
CA PRO A 121 -20.16 -0.40 -8.86
C PRO A 121 -19.97 0.51 -10.06
N VAL A 122 -19.35 1.66 -9.81
CA VAL A 122 -18.88 2.58 -10.87
C VAL A 122 -17.56 2.10 -11.44
N LEU A 123 -16.69 1.54 -10.60
CA LEU A 123 -15.48 0.82 -11.00
C LEU A 123 -15.48 -0.54 -10.31
N ALA A 124 -15.17 -1.59 -11.07
CA ALA A 124 -15.05 -2.94 -10.54
C ALA A 124 -13.62 -3.45 -10.68
N ASN A 125 -13.23 -4.37 -9.80
CA ASN A 125 -11.92 -5.02 -9.81
C ASN A 125 -10.74 -4.05 -9.67
N VAL A 126 -10.88 -3.02 -8.83
CA VAL A 126 -9.81 -2.06 -8.57
C VAL A 126 -8.84 -2.67 -7.56
N PRO A 127 -7.55 -2.86 -7.90
CA PRO A 127 -6.55 -3.27 -6.93
C PRO A 127 -6.28 -2.12 -5.96
N VAL A 128 -6.43 -2.41 -4.67
CA VAL A 128 -6.13 -1.49 -3.56
C VAL A 128 -5.12 -2.16 -2.66
N TRP A 129 -4.14 -1.40 -2.20
CA TRP A 129 -3.25 -1.84 -1.14
C TRP A 129 -3.69 -1.26 0.18
N LEU A 130 -4.00 -2.11 1.16
CA LEU A 130 -4.47 -1.67 2.47
C LEU A 130 -3.36 -1.77 3.50
N THR A 131 -3.15 -0.70 4.26
CA THR A 131 -2.22 -0.69 5.40
C THR A 131 -2.85 -0.02 6.61
N GLU A 132 -2.61 -0.56 7.80
CA GLU A 132 -3.03 0.06 9.06
C GLU A 132 -1.90 0.96 9.57
N GLN A 133 -2.15 2.26 9.61
CA GLN A 133 -1.23 3.23 10.20
C GLN A 133 -1.65 3.50 11.65
N SER A 134 -0.74 3.22 12.59
CA SER A 134 -0.88 3.64 13.98
C SER A 134 -0.12 4.95 14.20
N GLN A 135 -0.80 5.97 14.73
CA GLN A 135 -0.19 7.24 15.12
C GLN A 135 -0.44 7.48 16.61
N THR A 136 0.64 7.54 17.39
CA THR A 136 0.58 7.99 18.78
C THR A 136 0.64 9.50 18.84
N THR A 137 -0.42 10.12 19.36
CA THR A 137 -0.45 11.56 19.61
C THR A 137 -0.50 11.80 21.11
N PHE A 138 0.44 12.61 21.61
CA PHE A 138 0.39 13.11 22.98
C PHE A 138 -0.55 14.31 23.04
N VAL A 139 -1.57 14.25 23.89
CA VAL A 139 -2.51 15.34 24.13
C VAL A 139 -2.06 16.07 25.40
N PRO A 140 -1.43 17.26 25.30
CA PRO A 140 -0.84 17.94 26.46
C PRO A 140 -1.88 18.33 27.52
N ALA A 141 -3.09 18.66 27.08
CA ALA A 141 -4.19 19.06 27.95
C ALA A 141 -4.64 17.95 28.91
N ASP A 142 -4.55 16.70 28.46
CA ASP A 142 -5.03 15.52 29.19
C ASP A 142 -3.86 14.69 29.78
N GLN A 143 -2.61 15.09 29.53
CA GLN A 143 -1.39 14.33 29.84
C GLN A 143 -1.46 12.85 29.44
N ARG A 144 -2.18 12.53 28.34
CA ARG A 144 -2.36 11.15 27.85
C ARG A 144 -1.86 10.98 26.43
N THR A 145 -1.39 9.77 26.14
CA THR A 145 -1.07 9.33 24.79
C THR A 145 -2.27 8.59 24.22
N THR A 146 -2.78 9.06 23.08
CA THR A 146 -3.83 8.37 22.33
C THR A 146 -3.22 7.73 21.09
N VAL A 147 -3.52 6.45 20.89
CA VAL A 147 -3.18 5.73 19.64
C VAL A 147 -4.36 5.90 18.69
N ILE A 148 -4.17 6.65 17.63
CA ILE A 148 -5.13 6.75 16.53
C ILE A 148 -4.74 5.69 15.50
N ARG A 149 -5.66 4.76 15.23
CA ARG A 149 -5.50 3.77 14.16
C ARG A 149 -6.26 4.27 12.95
N LYS A 150 -5.59 4.33 11.81
CA LYS A 150 -6.19 4.76 10.55
C LYS A 150 -5.88 3.73 9.48
N LEU A 151 -6.89 3.35 8.71
CA LEU A 151 -6.70 2.50 7.55
C LEU A 151 -6.37 3.39 6.35
N ILE A 152 -5.30 3.07 5.66
CA ILE A 152 -4.85 3.77 4.47
C ILE A 152 -4.95 2.83 3.27
N GLY A 153 -5.58 3.30 2.21
CA GLY A 153 -5.57 2.64 0.90
C GLY A 153 -4.59 3.33 -0.04
N LEU A 154 -3.83 2.58 -0.81
CA LEU A 154 -3.16 3.10 -2.00
C LEU A 154 -3.84 2.53 -3.23
N VAL A 155 -4.09 3.38 -4.22
CA VAL A 155 -4.65 2.98 -5.52
C VAL A 155 -3.84 3.59 -6.66
N PRO A 156 -3.84 2.96 -7.86
CA PRO A 156 -3.15 3.51 -9.01
C PRO A 156 -3.52 4.97 -9.29
N PRO A 157 -2.57 5.79 -9.78
CA PRO A 157 -2.72 7.24 -9.92
C PRO A 157 -3.92 7.70 -10.77
N ASP A 158 -4.30 6.89 -11.76
CA ASP A 158 -5.35 7.23 -12.73
C ASP A 158 -6.73 6.64 -12.35
N THR A 159 -6.87 6.07 -11.15
CA THR A 159 -8.13 5.50 -10.66
C THR A 159 -9.13 6.63 -10.34
N ASP A 160 -10.36 6.61 -10.88
CA ASP A 160 -11.41 7.59 -10.55
C ASP A 160 -12.06 7.29 -9.20
N VAL A 161 -11.28 7.43 -8.12
CA VAL A 161 -11.74 7.40 -6.74
C VAL A 161 -11.84 8.83 -6.20
N ARG A 162 -12.93 9.10 -5.49
CA ARG A 162 -13.29 10.40 -4.92
C ARG A 162 -13.64 10.27 -3.45
N GLU A 163 -13.63 11.40 -2.76
CA GLU A 163 -14.16 11.48 -1.40
C GLU A 163 -15.63 11.06 -1.38
N ARG A 164 -16.02 10.38 -0.30
CA ARG A 164 -17.34 9.77 -0.09
C ARG A 164 -17.67 8.59 -0.98
N ASP A 165 -16.76 8.17 -1.86
CA ASP A 165 -16.89 6.87 -2.50
C ASP A 165 -16.80 5.76 -1.44
N ARG A 166 -17.43 4.63 -1.74
CA ARG A 166 -17.40 3.44 -0.89
C ARG A 166 -16.61 2.35 -1.60
N LEU A 167 -15.64 1.77 -0.92
CA LEU A 167 -14.88 0.63 -1.41
C LEU A 167 -15.46 -0.64 -0.80
N ARG A 168 -16.02 -1.52 -1.62
CA ARG A 168 -16.58 -2.80 -1.20
C ARG A 168 -15.60 -3.92 -1.57
N LEU A 169 -15.18 -4.70 -0.58
CA LEU A 169 -14.36 -5.90 -0.77
C LEU A 169 -15.24 -7.10 -1.15
N GLU A 170 -14.62 -8.17 -1.62
CA GLU A 170 -15.28 -9.44 -1.97
C GLU A 170 -16.00 -10.08 -0.78
N ASP A 171 -15.49 -9.91 0.44
CA ASP A 171 -16.08 -10.40 1.68
C ASP A 171 -17.30 -9.59 2.16
N GLY A 172 -17.67 -8.54 1.42
CA GLY A 172 -18.80 -7.66 1.73
C GLY A 172 -18.45 -6.50 2.68
N VAL A 173 -17.21 -6.43 3.18
CA VAL A 173 -16.77 -5.29 4.00
C VAL A 173 -16.73 -4.04 3.15
N THR A 174 -17.28 -2.94 3.68
CA THR A 174 -17.31 -1.65 2.99
C THR A 174 -16.53 -0.60 3.77
N TYR A 175 -15.65 0.11 3.08
CA TYR A 175 -14.92 1.26 3.59
C TYR A 175 -15.43 2.54 2.94
N LEU A 176 -15.53 3.62 3.70
CA LEU A 176 -15.79 4.96 3.18
C LEU A 176 -14.46 5.66 2.94
N VAL A 177 -14.31 6.27 1.76
CA VAL A 177 -13.20 7.16 1.44
C VAL A 177 -13.48 8.51 2.08
N GLU A 178 -12.72 8.84 3.13
CA GLU A 178 -12.87 10.12 3.84
C GLU A 178 -12.09 11.23 3.15
N ALA A 179 -10.89 10.93 2.66
CA ALA A 179 -10.05 11.87 1.93
C ALA A 179 -9.27 11.15 0.83
N VAL A 180 -9.06 11.86 -0.28
CA VAL A 180 -8.20 11.43 -1.38
C VAL A 180 -7.04 12.40 -1.51
N THR A 181 -5.86 11.94 -1.13
CA THR A 181 -4.62 12.70 -1.28
C THR A 181 -3.94 12.30 -2.59
N ARG A 182 -3.66 13.30 -3.44
CA ARG A 182 -2.85 13.13 -4.65
C ARG A 182 -1.46 13.69 -4.35
N PRO A 183 -0.45 12.85 -4.10
CA PRO A 183 0.89 13.35 -3.82
C PRO A 183 1.40 14.10 -5.04
N HIS A 184 1.78 15.37 -4.87
CA HIS A 184 2.38 16.14 -5.94
C HIS A 184 3.86 15.77 -6.03
N SER A 185 4.21 14.89 -6.96
CA SER A 185 5.60 14.61 -7.31
C SER A 185 5.91 15.22 -8.68
N PRO A 186 6.97 16.05 -8.80
CA PRO A 186 7.38 16.62 -10.09
C PRO A 186 8.05 15.60 -11.01
N VAL A 187 8.41 14.41 -10.50
CA VAL A 187 9.18 13.40 -11.23
C VAL A 187 8.32 12.19 -11.62
N GLU A 188 7.35 11.79 -10.78
CA GLU A 188 6.61 10.54 -10.94
C GLU A 188 5.11 10.74 -10.67
N ARG A 189 4.25 9.93 -11.30
CA ARG A 189 2.83 9.85 -10.91
C ARG A 189 2.72 8.95 -9.70
N ALA A 190 2.63 9.55 -8.52
CA ALA A 190 2.46 8.81 -7.28
C ALA A 190 1.04 8.22 -7.19
N ASP A 191 0.93 7.02 -6.61
CA ASP A 191 -0.34 6.41 -6.22
C ASP A 191 -1.24 7.39 -5.45
N LEU A 192 -2.55 7.28 -5.65
CA LEU A 192 -3.50 8.03 -4.83
C LEU A 192 -3.53 7.42 -3.45
N ARG A 193 -3.44 8.28 -2.43
CA ARG A 193 -3.55 7.87 -1.04
C ARG A 193 -4.97 8.13 -0.55
N LEU A 194 -5.62 7.09 -0.07
CA LEU A 194 -6.98 7.09 0.44
C LEU A 194 -6.95 6.97 1.95
N ASP A 195 -7.65 7.87 2.61
CA ASP A 195 -7.97 7.73 4.02
C ASP A 195 -9.29 6.99 4.14
N LEU A 196 -9.26 5.81 4.77
CA LEU A 196 -10.38 4.89 4.82
C LEU A 196 -10.94 4.78 6.22
N ARG A 197 -12.26 4.79 6.31
CA ARG A 197 -13.01 4.46 7.53
C ARG A 197 -13.89 3.26 7.28
N LEU A 198 -13.84 2.29 8.18
CA LEU A 198 -14.74 1.14 8.15
C LEU A 198 -16.20 1.62 8.30
N VAL A 199 -17.07 1.18 7.40
CA VAL A 199 -18.51 1.34 7.52
C VAL A 199 -19.02 0.05 8.12
N GLU A 200 -19.54 0.11 9.36
CA GLU A 200 -20.13 -1.06 10.00
C GLU A 200 -21.30 -1.57 9.13
N PRO A 201 -21.35 -2.89 8.86
CA PRO A 201 -22.49 -3.48 8.17
C PRO A 201 -23.67 -3.51 9.14
N GLY A 202 -24.44 -2.42 9.20
CA GLY A 202 -25.71 -2.38 9.93
C GLY A 202 -25.93 -1.18 10.82
N LEU A 203 -26.18 -0.01 10.22
CA LEU A 203 -27.16 0.96 10.72
C LEU A 203 -27.98 1.50 9.52
N ASN A 204 -28.45 0.61 8.66
CA ASN A 204 -29.69 0.87 7.93
C ASN A 204 -30.81 0.54 8.92
N THR A 205 -31.17 1.53 9.74
CA THR A 205 -32.37 1.47 10.57
C THR A 205 -33.59 1.38 9.64
N PRO A 206 -34.54 0.46 9.86
CA PRO A 206 -35.82 0.45 9.15
C PRO A 206 -36.65 1.71 9.45
#